data_AF-A0A939CI92-F1
#
_entry.id   AF-A0A939CI92-F1
#
_cell.length_a   1.000
_cell.length_b   1.000
_cell.length_c   1.000
_cell.angle_alpha   90.00
_cell.angle_beta   90.00
_cell.angle_gamma   90.00
#
_symmetry.space_group_name_H-M   'P 1'
#
loop_
_entity.id
_entity.type
_entity.pdbx_description
1 polymer ?
#
loop_
_entity_poly.entity_id
_entity_poly.type
_entity_poly.pdbx_seq_one_letter_code
_entity_poly.pdbx_strand_id
1 'polypeptide(L)'
;MKAMSNDRPQGVCASELASIVGEENAICLWENIELSQQKRIQQAIASGNSPSCIVYPRSQEQLAAVITKAHANNWRVLPCGSGSKLSWGGLAKSIDVVVSTERINQLIEHAIGDLTVTVEAGMKFSDLQALLAKSRQFLALDPTAPESATIGGIVATGDTGSLRQRYGSVRDQLLGITFVRADGQIAKAGGRVVKNVAGYDLMKLLTGSYGTLGFISQLTFRLYPLAEASGTVVLTGKAEAVSQAANILRGSALTPVQADLLSAKLVSSLGLGEGLGLIARFQSISESVKEQSNRVLEVGQKLGLDGAIFADGDEANLWQRLQERIHSTATESVITCKIGVLPTAAVEILTQVGLGLIYISSGLGLLQLESKNQVLKIRDELGFAGSDCTQASRGFLTILSAPVGVKEQIDVWGYTGNALPLMCRIKEQFDSKNILSPGRFVGGI
;
A
#
# COMPACT_ATOMS: atom_id res chain seq x y z
N MET A 1 -2.43 43.30 -15.14
CA MET A 1 -3.04 42.91 -13.85
C MET A 1 -4.55 43.02 -13.97
N LYS A 2 -5.20 41.93 -14.40
CA LYS A 2 -6.66 41.75 -14.26
C LYS A 2 -6.84 40.88 -13.02
N ALA A 3 -7.64 41.36 -12.07
CA ALA A 3 -8.04 40.59 -10.91
C ALA A 3 -8.71 39.29 -11.40
N MET A 4 -8.12 38.15 -11.05
CA MET A 4 -8.81 36.87 -11.17
C MET A 4 -9.95 36.90 -10.15
N SER A 5 -11.17 36.87 -10.65
CA SER A 5 -12.38 36.70 -9.87
C SER A 5 -12.24 35.43 -9.03
N ASN A 6 -12.46 35.58 -7.72
CA ASN A 6 -12.66 34.50 -6.78
C ASN A 6 -14.06 33.88 -7.03
N ASP A 7 -14.25 33.27 -8.20
CA ASP A 7 -15.45 32.48 -8.49
C ASP A 7 -15.35 31.19 -7.69
N ARG A 8 -15.97 31.20 -6.50
CA ARG A 8 -16.14 30.00 -5.68
C ARG A 8 -17.05 29.04 -6.44
N PRO A 9 -16.72 27.74 -6.55
CA PRO A 9 -17.76 26.76 -6.83
C PRO A 9 -18.81 26.86 -5.71
N GLN A 10 -20.09 26.87 -6.10
CA GLN A 10 -21.21 26.76 -5.16
C GLN A 10 -20.92 25.60 -4.21
N GLY A 11 -21.04 25.83 -2.90
CA GLY A 11 -20.75 24.81 -1.88
C GLY A 11 -21.48 23.49 -2.17
N VAL A 12 -20.89 22.37 -1.80
CA VAL A 12 -21.43 21.05 -2.12
C VAL A 12 -22.89 20.94 -1.65
N CYS A 13 -23.79 20.72 -2.59
CA CYS A 13 -25.21 20.61 -2.32
C CYS A 13 -25.51 19.18 -1.82
N ALA A 14 -25.44 18.97 -0.50
CA ALA A 14 -25.63 17.65 0.11
C ALA A 14 -27.00 17.03 -0.23
N SER A 15 -28.05 17.86 -0.41
CA SER A 15 -29.37 17.40 -0.84
C SER A 15 -29.40 16.84 -2.26
N GLU A 16 -28.59 17.38 -3.17
CA GLU A 16 -28.46 16.87 -4.55
C GLU A 16 -27.70 15.55 -4.61
N LEU A 17 -26.72 15.36 -3.72
CA LEU A 17 -26.05 14.07 -3.59
C LEU A 17 -26.97 13.05 -2.91
N ALA A 18 -27.80 13.48 -1.96
CA ALA A 18 -28.72 12.61 -1.23
C ALA A 18 -29.77 11.98 -2.16
N SER A 19 -30.25 12.73 -3.17
CA SER A 19 -31.19 12.18 -4.15
C SER A 19 -30.58 11.11 -5.05
N ILE A 20 -29.25 11.09 -5.22
CA ILE A 20 -28.53 10.07 -6.01
C ILE A 20 -28.39 8.77 -5.22
N VAL A 21 -28.01 8.86 -3.94
CA VAL A 21 -27.76 7.67 -3.10
C VAL A 21 -29.03 7.15 -2.40
N GLY A 22 -30.06 7.99 -2.27
CA GLY A 22 -31.45 7.61 -1.96
C GLY A 22 -31.74 7.10 -0.54
N GLU A 23 -30.74 6.96 0.32
CA GLU A 23 -30.87 6.26 1.60
C GLU A 23 -30.43 7.10 2.81
N GLU A 24 -31.05 6.82 3.95
CA GLU A 24 -30.61 7.33 5.26
C GLU A 24 -29.15 6.93 5.54
N ASN A 25 -28.35 7.88 6.04
CA ASN A 25 -26.93 7.71 6.36
C ASN A 25 -25.99 7.39 5.17
N ALA A 26 -26.43 7.55 3.92
CA ALA A 26 -25.53 7.48 2.77
C ALA A 26 -24.70 8.77 2.57
N ILE A 27 -25.08 9.85 3.26
CA ILE A 27 -24.31 11.09 3.35
C ILE A 27 -24.15 11.46 4.82
N CYS A 28 -22.92 11.77 5.21
CA CYS A 28 -22.63 12.32 6.52
C CYS A 28 -22.00 13.70 6.35
N LEU A 29 -22.68 14.73 6.88
CA LEU A 29 -22.14 16.08 6.92
C LEU A 29 -20.90 16.12 7.81
N TRP A 30 -19.95 17.01 7.48
CA TRP A 30 -18.64 17.04 8.14
C TRP A 30 -18.73 17.06 9.66
N GLU A 31 -19.57 17.94 10.19
CA GLU A 31 -19.81 18.12 11.63
C GLU A 31 -20.34 16.87 12.35
N ASN A 32 -20.96 15.94 11.62
CA ASN A 32 -21.57 14.73 12.18
C ASN A 32 -20.68 13.49 12.02
N ILE A 33 -19.52 13.62 11.37
CA ILE A 33 -18.55 12.53 11.23
C ILE A 33 -17.84 12.29 12.56
N GLU A 34 -17.58 11.03 12.89
CA GLU A 34 -16.78 10.68 14.06
C GLU A 34 -15.40 11.37 14.05
N LEU A 35 -14.98 11.89 15.20
CA LEU A 35 -13.70 12.60 15.36
C LEU A 35 -12.50 11.78 14.85
N SER A 36 -12.53 10.45 15.02
CA SER A 36 -11.48 9.55 14.54
C SER A 36 -11.34 9.54 13.01
N GLN A 37 -12.47 9.67 12.30
CA GLN A 37 -12.52 9.69 10.85
C GLN A 37 -12.21 11.09 10.31
N GLN A 38 -12.68 12.15 10.97
CA GLN A 38 -12.26 13.52 10.67
C GLN A 38 -10.73 13.68 10.76
N LYS A 39 -10.10 13.20 11.85
CA LYS A 39 -8.65 13.26 12.03
C LYS A 39 -7.90 12.53 10.90
N ARG A 40 -8.37 11.34 10.49
CA ARG A 40 -7.80 10.58 9.36
C ARG A 40 -7.88 11.33 8.03
N ILE A 41 -9.01 12.00 7.77
CA ILE A 41 -9.21 12.79 6.55
C ILE A 41 -8.33 14.06 6.58
N GLN A 42 -8.25 14.74 7.72
CA GLN A 42 -7.41 15.92 7.89
C GLN A 42 -5.92 15.62 7.69
N GLN A 43 -5.45 14.43 8.04
CA GLN A 43 -4.07 13.99 7.75
C GLN A 43 -3.76 13.80 6.25
N ALA A 44 -4.79 13.78 5.40
CA ALA A 44 -4.68 13.57 3.96
C ALA A 44 -4.85 14.86 3.14
N ILE A 45 -5.27 15.96 3.76
CA ILE A 45 -5.63 17.22 3.10
C ILE A 45 -4.67 18.32 3.57
N ALA A 46 -4.28 19.21 2.65
CA ALA A 46 -3.46 20.37 3.00
C ALA A 46 -4.21 21.30 3.96
N SER A 47 -3.49 22.00 4.84
CA SER A 47 -4.08 22.94 5.80
C SER A 47 -5.05 23.90 5.09
N GLY A 48 -6.33 23.86 5.45
CA GLY A 48 -7.38 24.57 4.73
C GLY A 48 -8.80 24.13 5.13
N ASN A 49 -9.77 24.39 4.25
CA ASN A 49 -11.17 24.07 4.50
C ASN A 49 -11.39 22.56 4.60
N SER A 50 -12.23 22.17 5.55
CA SER A 50 -12.71 20.79 5.66
C SER A 50 -13.71 20.48 4.54
N PRO A 51 -13.77 19.23 4.05
CA PRO A 51 -14.78 18.85 3.07
C PRO A 51 -16.18 19.01 3.65
N SER A 52 -17.19 19.20 2.82
CA SER A 52 -18.56 19.43 3.29
C SER A 52 -19.23 18.16 3.81
N CYS A 53 -18.94 17.00 3.21
CA CYS A 53 -19.53 15.72 3.60
C CYS A 53 -18.70 14.52 3.12
N ILE A 54 -19.05 13.33 3.64
CA ILE A 54 -18.68 12.04 3.06
C ILE A 54 -19.92 11.40 2.43
N VAL A 55 -19.78 10.87 1.21
CA VAL A 55 -20.81 10.10 0.50
C VAL A 55 -20.41 8.63 0.44
N TYR A 56 -21.38 7.73 0.66
CA TYR A 56 -21.21 6.28 0.65
C TYR A 56 -22.14 5.60 -0.36
N PRO A 57 -21.79 5.58 -1.66
CA PRO A 57 -22.54 4.83 -2.66
C PRO A 57 -22.55 3.33 -2.35
N ARG A 58 -23.63 2.63 -2.72
CA ARG A 58 -23.78 1.17 -2.57
C ARG A 58 -23.68 0.40 -3.89
N SER A 59 -23.65 1.10 -5.03
CA SER A 59 -23.50 0.49 -6.34
C SER A 59 -22.57 1.30 -7.25
N GLN A 60 -22.12 0.67 -8.34
CA GLN A 60 -21.26 1.32 -9.33
C GLN A 60 -21.98 2.45 -10.05
N GLU A 61 -23.29 2.32 -10.25
CA GLU A 61 -24.16 3.32 -10.88
C GLU A 61 -24.34 4.55 -9.98
N GLN A 62 -24.55 4.35 -8.68
CA GLN A 62 -24.61 5.46 -7.72
C GLN A 62 -23.26 6.19 -7.65
N LEU A 63 -22.15 5.43 -7.60
CA LEU A 63 -20.81 6.01 -7.63
C LEU A 63 -20.60 6.84 -8.91
N ALA A 64 -20.93 6.28 -10.07
CA ALA A 64 -20.87 6.96 -11.36
C ALA A 64 -21.67 8.27 -11.35
N ALA A 65 -22.92 8.24 -10.90
CA ALA A 65 -23.78 9.42 -10.83
C ALA A 65 -23.24 10.51 -9.89
N VAL A 66 -22.70 10.14 -8.72
CA VAL A 66 -22.02 11.07 -7.80
C VAL A 66 -20.83 11.74 -8.49
N ILE A 67 -19.99 10.96 -9.20
CA ILE A 67 -18.81 11.51 -9.88
C ILE A 67 -19.20 12.37 -11.08
N THR A 68 -20.20 11.99 -11.88
CA THR A 68 -20.74 12.84 -12.95
C THR A 68 -21.20 14.18 -12.40
N LYS A 69 -21.86 14.18 -11.23
CA LYS A 69 -22.32 15.41 -10.58
C LYS A 69 -21.16 16.26 -10.05
N ALA A 70 -20.17 15.65 -9.42
CA ALA A 70 -18.95 16.34 -8.98
C ALA A 70 -18.21 16.96 -10.16
N HIS A 71 -18.08 16.23 -11.27
CA HIS A 71 -17.47 16.70 -12.50
C HIS A 71 -18.22 17.88 -13.13
N ALA A 72 -19.54 17.85 -13.14
CA ALA A 72 -20.36 18.96 -13.67
C ALA A 72 -20.15 20.25 -12.86
N ASN A 73 -20.01 20.14 -11.53
CA ASN A 73 -19.86 21.28 -10.62
C ASN A 73 -18.40 21.65 -10.31
N ASN A 74 -17.43 20.90 -10.85
CA ASN A 74 -15.99 21.02 -10.54
C ASN A 74 -15.67 20.84 -9.04
N TRP A 75 -16.43 19.99 -8.35
CA TRP A 75 -16.13 19.61 -6.97
C TRP A 75 -14.92 18.70 -6.92
N ARG A 76 -13.94 19.04 -6.08
CA ARG A 76 -12.75 18.24 -5.84
C ARG A 76 -13.07 17.12 -4.88
N VAL A 77 -12.81 15.91 -5.33
CA VAL A 77 -13.19 14.67 -4.67
C VAL A 77 -11.96 13.99 -4.09
N LEU A 78 -12.06 13.55 -2.84
CA LEU A 78 -11.12 12.63 -2.22
C LEU A 78 -11.72 11.21 -2.21
N PRO A 79 -11.21 10.29 -3.04
CA PRO A 79 -11.57 8.88 -2.98
C PRO A 79 -11.03 8.23 -1.71
N CYS A 80 -11.84 7.37 -1.09
CA CYS A 80 -11.37 6.46 -0.06
C CYS A 80 -12.17 5.15 -0.06
N GLY A 81 -11.63 4.12 0.59
CA GLY A 81 -12.44 3.01 1.10
C GLY A 81 -12.82 3.31 2.54
N SER A 82 -12.35 2.48 3.48
CA SER A 82 -12.40 2.70 4.93
C SER A 82 -11.45 3.78 5.47
N GLY A 83 -10.56 4.28 4.61
CA GLY A 83 -9.61 5.33 4.95
C GLY A 83 -8.35 4.90 5.71
N SER A 84 -8.05 3.60 5.83
CA SER A 84 -6.87 3.10 6.57
C SER A 84 -5.51 3.59 6.04
N LYS A 85 -5.47 4.04 4.79
CA LYS A 85 -4.28 4.57 4.11
C LYS A 85 -4.45 6.02 3.63
N LEU A 86 -5.45 6.74 4.15
CA LEU A 86 -5.67 8.13 3.76
C LEU A 86 -4.48 9.03 4.09
N SER A 87 -3.74 8.73 5.16
CA SER A 87 -2.52 9.44 5.49
C SER A 87 -1.34 9.10 4.57
N TRP A 88 -1.51 8.28 3.53
CA TRP A 88 -0.43 7.95 2.59
C TRP A 88 -0.35 8.92 1.41
N GLY A 89 0.88 9.28 1.05
CA GLY A 89 1.18 10.16 -0.09
C GLY A 89 1.11 11.65 0.27
N GLY A 90 1.05 12.49 -0.76
CA GLY A 90 0.96 13.94 -0.64
C GLY A 90 -0.36 14.42 -0.04
N LEU A 91 -0.42 15.71 0.24
CA LEU A 91 -1.61 16.36 0.80
C LEU A 91 -2.52 16.84 -0.34
N ALA A 92 -3.76 16.34 -0.35
CA ALA A 92 -4.75 16.74 -1.35
C ALA A 92 -5.22 18.18 -1.09
N LYS A 93 -5.48 18.95 -2.15
CA LYS A 93 -5.71 20.41 -2.07
C LYS A 93 -7.18 20.78 -2.30
N SER A 94 -7.76 21.50 -1.34
CA SER A 94 -9.13 22.04 -1.39
C SER A 94 -10.17 20.96 -1.75
N ILE A 95 -10.27 19.93 -0.92
CA ILE A 95 -11.27 18.87 -1.12
C ILE A 95 -12.64 19.39 -0.71
N ASP A 96 -13.60 19.26 -1.63
CA ASP A 96 -15.00 19.65 -1.41
C ASP A 96 -15.82 18.50 -0.83
N VAL A 97 -15.59 17.27 -1.31
CA VAL A 97 -16.33 16.07 -0.92
C VAL A 97 -15.43 14.84 -0.83
N VAL A 98 -15.72 13.97 0.13
CA VAL A 98 -15.09 12.65 0.23
C VAL A 98 -16.08 11.61 -0.27
N VAL A 99 -15.64 10.68 -1.11
CA VAL A 99 -16.48 9.58 -1.61
C VAL A 99 -15.85 8.26 -1.21
N SER A 100 -16.59 7.47 -0.42
CA SER A 100 -16.13 6.19 0.11
C SER A 100 -16.75 5.01 -0.62
N THR A 101 -15.92 4.07 -1.08
CA THR A 101 -16.37 2.80 -1.66
C THR A 101 -16.68 1.73 -0.62
N GLU A 102 -16.61 2.01 0.69
CA GLU A 102 -16.73 1.00 1.76
C GLU A 102 -18.05 0.20 1.71
N ARG A 103 -19.13 0.77 1.15
CA ARG A 103 -20.42 0.08 0.99
C ARG A 103 -20.60 -0.64 -0.35
N ILE A 104 -19.60 -0.56 -1.25
CA ILE A 104 -19.51 -1.34 -2.49
C ILE A 104 -18.59 -2.53 -2.18
N ASN A 105 -19.07 -3.51 -1.42
CA ASN A 105 -18.27 -4.50 -0.71
C ASN A 105 -18.70 -5.96 -0.87
N GLN A 106 -19.41 -6.29 -1.95
CA GLN A 106 -19.89 -7.64 -2.23
C GLN A 106 -18.82 -8.56 -2.85
N LEU A 107 -18.92 -9.86 -2.53
CA LEU A 107 -18.27 -10.92 -3.30
C LEU A 107 -19.11 -11.13 -4.56
N ILE A 108 -18.57 -10.80 -5.73
CA ILE A 108 -19.30 -10.94 -6.99
C ILE A 108 -19.22 -12.39 -7.48
N GLU A 109 -18.04 -12.99 -7.42
CA GLU A 109 -17.82 -14.37 -7.88
C GLU A 109 -16.56 -14.98 -7.26
N HIS A 110 -16.64 -16.25 -6.87
CA HIS A 110 -15.49 -17.06 -6.47
C HIS A 110 -15.45 -18.33 -7.32
N ALA A 111 -14.69 -18.29 -8.42
CA ALA A 111 -14.50 -19.42 -9.31
C ALA A 111 -13.39 -20.32 -8.75
N ILE A 112 -13.76 -21.18 -7.80
CA ILE A 112 -12.85 -22.06 -7.04
C ILE A 112 -11.96 -22.88 -7.98
N GLY A 113 -12.54 -23.51 -9.00
CA GLY A 113 -11.82 -24.35 -9.96
C GLY A 113 -10.81 -23.60 -10.82
N ASP A 114 -11.05 -22.32 -11.06
CA ASP A 114 -10.19 -21.46 -11.88
C ASP A 114 -9.17 -20.68 -11.05
N LEU A 115 -9.20 -20.81 -9.72
CA LEU A 115 -8.40 -20.02 -8.79
C LEU A 115 -8.57 -18.51 -9.06
N THR A 116 -9.80 -18.04 -9.24
CA THR A 116 -10.06 -16.60 -9.41
C THR A 116 -11.18 -16.11 -8.51
N VAL A 117 -11.12 -14.83 -8.16
CA VAL A 117 -12.16 -14.14 -7.41
C VAL A 117 -12.43 -12.77 -7.99
N THR A 118 -13.70 -12.40 -8.10
CA THR A 118 -14.16 -11.05 -8.41
C THR A 118 -14.87 -10.47 -7.20
N VAL A 119 -14.42 -9.31 -6.75
CA VAL A 119 -14.93 -8.61 -5.55
C VAL A 119 -15.12 -7.14 -5.83
N GLU A 120 -16.02 -6.52 -5.10
CA GLU A 120 -16.14 -5.07 -5.08
C GLU A 120 -15.03 -4.42 -4.25
N ALA A 121 -14.66 -3.19 -4.63
CA ALA A 121 -13.48 -2.50 -4.14
C ALA A 121 -13.53 -2.18 -2.63
N GLY A 122 -14.72 -2.06 -2.05
CA GLY A 122 -14.94 -1.78 -0.64
C GLY A 122 -14.83 -2.99 0.29
N MET A 123 -14.76 -4.21 -0.24
CA MET A 123 -14.59 -5.41 0.58
C MET A 123 -13.32 -5.32 1.42
N LYS A 124 -13.36 -5.68 2.69
CA LYS A 124 -12.18 -5.74 3.56
C LYS A 124 -11.32 -6.95 3.21
N PHE A 125 -10.01 -6.78 3.32
CA PHE A 125 -9.07 -7.86 3.01
C PHE A 125 -9.23 -9.06 3.94
N SER A 126 -9.39 -8.85 5.26
CA SER A 126 -9.59 -9.95 6.21
C SER A 126 -10.89 -10.73 5.95
N ASP A 127 -11.98 -10.03 5.64
CA ASP A 127 -13.26 -10.67 5.28
C ASP A 127 -13.11 -11.54 4.02
N LEU A 128 -12.43 -11.04 2.98
CA LEU A 128 -12.14 -11.81 1.77
C LEU A 128 -11.29 -13.05 2.09
N GLN A 129 -10.21 -12.89 2.87
CA GLN A 129 -9.35 -14.00 3.26
C GLN A 129 -10.14 -15.09 4.01
N ALA A 130 -11.02 -14.71 4.93
CA ALA A 130 -11.87 -15.63 5.67
C ALA A 130 -12.85 -16.41 4.77
N LEU A 131 -13.40 -15.75 3.73
CA LEU A 131 -14.25 -16.41 2.72
C LEU A 131 -13.46 -17.42 1.88
N LEU A 132 -12.29 -17.02 1.36
CA LEU A 132 -11.45 -17.85 0.52
C LEU A 132 -10.90 -19.09 1.26
N ALA A 133 -10.57 -18.93 2.54
CA ALA A 133 -10.02 -20.00 3.38
C ALA A 133 -10.96 -21.22 3.48
N LYS A 134 -12.28 -21.01 3.39
CA LYS A 134 -13.29 -22.10 3.38
C LYS A 134 -13.07 -23.09 2.23
N SER A 135 -12.50 -22.61 1.12
CA SER A 135 -12.17 -23.43 -0.06
C SER A 135 -10.66 -23.73 -0.15
N ARG A 136 -9.92 -23.63 0.96
CA ARG A 136 -8.47 -23.84 1.02
C ARG A 136 -7.70 -22.91 0.05
N GLN A 137 -8.19 -21.71 -0.19
CA GLN A 137 -7.56 -20.72 -1.07
C GLN A 137 -7.29 -19.42 -0.34
N PHE A 138 -6.39 -18.61 -0.88
CA PHE A 138 -6.13 -17.26 -0.39
C PHE A 138 -5.69 -16.32 -1.52
N LEU A 139 -5.87 -15.03 -1.31
CA LEU A 139 -5.28 -13.97 -2.12
C LEU A 139 -3.89 -13.68 -1.54
N ALA A 140 -2.84 -13.87 -2.34
CA ALA A 140 -1.46 -13.84 -1.87
C ALA A 140 -0.90 -12.42 -1.75
N LEU A 141 -1.54 -11.61 -0.92
CA LEU A 141 -1.15 -10.25 -0.56
C LEU A 141 -1.00 -10.15 0.96
N ASP A 142 -0.16 -9.22 1.39
CA ASP A 142 0.16 -8.93 2.79
C ASP A 142 0.12 -7.42 3.05
N PRO A 143 -1.06 -6.80 2.92
CA PRO A 143 -1.22 -5.35 3.04
C PRO A 143 -1.06 -4.87 4.49
N THR A 144 -0.72 -3.59 4.64
CA THR A 144 -0.80 -2.85 5.89
C THR A 144 -2.25 -2.79 6.39
N ALA A 145 -2.45 -3.07 7.68
CA ALA A 145 -3.74 -2.99 8.39
C ALA A 145 -4.87 -3.83 7.73
N PRO A 146 -4.69 -5.16 7.57
CA PRO A 146 -5.58 -6.03 6.81
C PRO A 146 -7.04 -6.01 7.28
N GLU A 147 -7.29 -5.79 8.57
CA GLU A 147 -8.63 -5.72 9.17
C GLU A 147 -9.45 -4.49 8.75
N SER A 148 -8.76 -3.43 8.35
CA SER A 148 -9.42 -2.19 7.92
C SER A 148 -9.19 -1.91 6.44
N ALA A 149 -8.16 -2.48 5.81
CA ALA A 149 -7.85 -2.24 4.42
C ALA A 149 -8.92 -2.82 3.49
N THR A 150 -9.41 -1.98 2.58
CA THR A 150 -10.29 -2.40 1.49
C THR A 150 -9.46 -2.86 0.30
N ILE A 151 -9.98 -3.80 -0.50
CA ILE A 151 -9.29 -4.33 -1.69
C ILE A 151 -8.94 -3.22 -2.69
N GLY A 152 -9.86 -2.29 -2.92
CA GLY A 152 -9.64 -1.11 -3.76
C GLY A 152 -8.55 -0.18 -3.22
N GLY A 153 -8.52 0.02 -1.90
CA GLY A 153 -7.48 0.81 -1.24
C GLY A 153 -6.09 0.19 -1.40
N ILE A 154 -5.97 -1.13 -1.25
CA ILE A 154 -4.71 -1.87 -1.44
C ILE A 154 -4.17 -1.68 -2.85
N VAL A 155 -5.03 -1.82 -3.87
CA VAL A 155 -4.66 -1.60 -5.28
C VAL A 155 -4.30 -0.13 -5.52
N ALA A 156 -5.14 0.82 -5.09
CA ALA A 156 -4.93 2.23 -5.34
C ALA A 156 -3.62 2.76 -4.75
N THR A 157 -3.15 2.20 -3.63
CA THR A 157 -1.85 2.57 -3.03
C THR A 157 -0.69 1.66 -3.43
N GLY A 158 -0.95 0.59 -4.19
CA GLY A 158 0.07 -0.41 -4.51
C GLY A 158 0.73 -1.02 -3.26
N ASP A 159 -0.08 -1.23 -2.22
CA ASP A 159 0.40 -1.73 -0.92
C ASP A 159 0.82 -3.19 -1.04
N THR A 160 2.04 -3.49 -0.62
CA THR A 160 2.67 -4.80 -0.82
C THR A 160 3.66 -5.05 0.30
N GLY A 161 3.70 -6.29 0.78
CA GLY A 161 4.72 -6.78 1.69
C GLY A 161 5.65 -7.80 1.01
N SER A 162 6.23 -8.69 1.82
CA SER A 162 7.23 -9.67 1.42
C SER A 162 6.68 -10.88 0.68
N LEU A 163 5.37 -11.18 0.72
CA LEU A 163 4.75 -12.23 -0.09
C LEU A 163 4.99 -12.04 -1.59
N ARG A 164 5.24 -10.79 -2.01
CA ARG A 164 5.59 -10.47 -3.40
C ARG A 164 6.78 -11.23 -3.94
N GLN A 165 7.68 -11.70 -3.07
CA GLN A 165 8.84 -12.50 -3.44
C GLN A 165 8.42 -13.76 -4.19
N ARG A 166 7.37 -14.43 -3.68
CA ARG A 166 6.88 -15.68 -4.26
C ARG A 166 5.75 -15.45 -5.25
N TYR A 167 4.87 -14.50 -4.98
CA TYR A 167 3.59 -14.38 -5.68
C TYR A 167 3.48 -13.15 -6.59
N GLY A 168 4.51 -12.30 -6.65
CA GLY A 168 4.47 -11.03 -7.36
C GLY A 168 3.70 -9.95 -6.60
N SER A 169 3.77 -8.72 -7.10
CA SER A 169 3.07 -7.57 -6.53
C SER A 169 1.57 -7.57 -6.83
N VAL A 170 0.81 -6.66 -6.20
CA VAL A 170 -0.64 -6.50 -6.43
C VAL A 170 -0.99 -6.45 -7.92
N ARG A 171 -0.24 -5.68 -8.71
CA ARG A 171 -0.46 -5.54 -10.17
C ARG A 171 -0.16 -6.80 -10.98
N ASP A 172 0.61 -7.74 -10.44
CA ASP A 172 0.94 -9.01 -11.09
C ASP A 172 -0.15 -10.07 -10.82
N GLN A 173 -0.98 -9.82 -9.81
CA GLN A 173 -2.08 -10.71 -9.40
C GLN A 173 -3.46 -10.24 -9.90
N LEU A 174 -3.55 -9.00 -10.41
CA LEU A 174 -4.76 -8.47 -11.01
C LEU A 174 -5.00 -9.04 -12.41
N LEU A 175 -6.23 -9.52 -12.64
CA LEU A 175 -6.69 -10.05 -13.92
C LEU A 175 -7.70 -9.11 -14.59
N GLY A 176 -8.52 -8.42 -13.80
CA GLY A 176 -9.52 -7.47 -14.28
C GLY A 176 -9.81 -6.34 -13.30
N ILE A 177 -10.26 -5.20 -13.83
CA ILE A 177 -10.66 -4.02 -13.07
C ILE A 177 -11.89 -3.36 -13.71
N THR A 178 -12.79 -2.88 -12.87
CA THR A 178 -13.83 -1.91 -13.22
C THR A 178 -13.58 -0.65 -12.41
N PHE A 179 -13.68 0.51 -13.06
CA PHE A 179 -13.46 1.80 -12.41
C PHE A 179 -14.34 2.88 -13.02
N VAL A 180 -14.63 3.90 -12.22
CA VAL A 180 -15.37 5.11 -12.63
C VAL A 180 -14.35 6.21 -12.94
N ARG A 181 -14.41 6.73 -14.16
CA ARG A 181 -13.57 7.84 -14.64
C ARG A 181 -14.01 9.17 -14.02
N ALA A 182 -13.20 10.23 -14.17
CA ALA A 182 -13.53 11.54 -13.64
C ALA A 182 -14.81 12.16 -14.25
N ASP A 183 -15.23 11.73 -15.44
CA ASP A 183 -16.50 12.14 -16.06
C ASP A 183 -17.72 11.30 -15.59
N GLY A 184 -17.48 10.30 -14.74
CA GLY A 184 -18.47 9.36 -14.22
C GLY A 184 -18.74 8.15 -15.13
N GLN A 185 -18.06 8.01 -16.27
CA GLN A 185 -18.21 6.80 -17.09
C GLN A 185 -17.60 5.59 -16.39
N ILE A 186 -18.33 4.47 -16.40
CA ILE A 186 -17.85 3.17 -15.94
C ILE A 186 -17.00 2.54 -17.05
N ALA A 187 -15.73 2.30 -16.77
CA ALA A 187 -14.79 1.64 -17.67
C ALA A 187 -14.36 0.28 -17.11
N LYS A 188 -14.10 -0.66 -18.01
CA LYS A 188 -13.64 -2.01 -17.69
C LYS A 188 -12.36 -2.32 -18.45
N ALA A 189 -11.44 -3.02 -17.80
CA ALA A 189 -10.22 -3.52 -18.42
C ALA A 189 -9.82 -4.85 -17.81
N GLY A 190 -9.07 -5.64 -18.59
CA GLY A 190 -8.72 -6.99 -18.18
C GLY A 190 -9.87 -7.99 -18.40
N GLY A 191 -9.78 -9.15 -17.78
CA GLY A 191 -10.78 -10.21 -17.84
C GLY A 191 -10.51 -11.28 -16.80
N ARG A 192 -11.25 -12.38 -16.85
CA ARG A 192 -11.05 -13.53 -15.94
C ARG A 192 -9.97 -14.50 -16.42
N VAL A 193 -9.37 -14.22 -17.57
CA VAL A 193 -8.41 -15.08 -18.24
C VAL A 193 -6.99 -14.77 -17.81
N VAL A 194 -6.21 -15.81 -17.55
CA VAL A 194 -4.79 -15.69 -17.13
C VAL A 194 -3.92 -15.10 -18.25
N LYS A 195 -4.25 -15.36 -19.52
CA LYS A 195 -3.61 -14.74 -20.66
C LYS A 195 -4.52 -13.66 -21.24
N ASN A 196 -4.10 -12.41 -21.08
CA ASN A 196 -4.73 -11.28 -21.73
C ASN A 196 -3.70 -10.55 -22.59
N VAL A 197 -3.85 -10.63 -23.91
CA VAL A 197 -2.96 -10.00 -24.90
C VAL A 197 -3.67 -8.90 -25.70
N ALA A 198 -4.91 -8.55 -25.35
CA ALA A 198 -5.70 -7.55 -26.05
C ALA A 198 -5.75 -6.23 -25.28
N GLY A 199 -5.22 -5.18 -25.89
CA GLY A 199 -5.28 -3.81 -25.36
C GLY A 199 -4.22 -3.48 -24.29
N TYR A 200 -4.36 -2.29 -23.71
CA TYR A 200 -3.46 -1.81 -22.66
C TYR A 200 -3.85 -2.34 -21.28
N ASP A 201 -2.84 -2.60 -20.45
CA ASP A 201 -3.02 -3.07 -19.08
C ASP A 201 -3.35 -1.89 -18.13
N LEU A 202 -4.63 -1.48 -18.12
CA LEU A 202 -5.09 -0.38 -17.27
C LEU A 202 -5.06 -0.72 -15.77
N MET A 203 -5.01 -2.00 -15.41
CA MET A 203 -4.89 -2.44 -14.02
C MET A 203 -3.54 -2.01 -13.45
N LYS A 204 -2.46 -2.16 -14.23
CA LYS A 204 -1.13 -1.67 -13.87
C LYS A 204 -1.07 -0.15 -13.75
N LEU A 205 -1.83 0.58 -14.58
CA LEU A 205 -1.89 2.04 -14.52
C LEU A 205 -2.61 2.53 -13.25
N LEU A 206 -3.72 1.89 -12.88
CA LEU A 206 -4.52 2.26 -11.71
C LEU A 206 -3.90 1.80 -10.39
N THR A 207 -3.07 0.76 -10.42
CA THR A 207 -2.34 0.30 -9.24
C THR A 207 -1.30 1.33 -8.81
N GLY A 208 -1.42 1.84 -7.59
CA GLY A 208 -0.53 2.91 -7.10
C GLY A 208 -0.88 4.30 -7.64
N SER A 209 -2.08 4.52 -8.18
CA SER A 209 -2.54 5.83 -8.66
C SER A 209 -3.04 6.76 -7.54
N TYR A 210 -3.20 6.27 -6.32
CA TYR A 210 -3.71 7.00 -5.16
C TYR A 210 -5.07 7.68 -5.41
N GLY A 211 -5.89 7.10 -6.30
CA GLY A 211 -7.21 7.64 -6.64
C GLY A 211 -7.18 8.87 -7.55
N THR A 212 -6.04 9.23 -8.14
CA THR A 212 -5.92 10.40 -9.02
C THR A 212 -6.44 10.14 -10.44
N LEU A 213 -6.55 8.88 -10.87
CA LEU A 213 -6.95 8.52 -12.24
C LEU A 213 -8.39 7.98 -12.34
N GLY A 214 -9.03 7.68 -11.21
CA GLY A 214 -10.39 7.12 -11.20
C GLY A 214 -10.72 6.42 -9.88
N PHE A 215 -11.98 6.03 -9.74
CA PHE A 215 -12.47 5.24 -8.61
C PHE A 215 -12.53 3.77 -8.99
N ILE A 216 -11.70 2.96 -8.35
CA ILE A 216 -11.78 1.50 -8.49
C ILE A 216 -13.06 1.02 -7.81
N SER A 217 -13.92 0.31 -8.54
CA SER A 217 -15.22 -0.19 -8.04
C SER A 217 -15.27 -1.72 -7.93
N GLN A 218 -14.57 -2.44 -8.80
CA GLN A 218 -14.54 -3.91 -8.81
C GLN A 218 -13.18 -4.42 -9.30
N LEU A 219 -12.72 -5.52 -8.73
CA LEU A 219 -11.42 -6.11 -9.05
C LEU A 219 -11.54 -7.62 -9.21
N THR A 220 -10.74 -8.18 -10.10
CA THR A 220 -10.61 -9.63 -10.28
C THR A 220 -9.16 -10.04 -10.07
N PHE A 221 -8.95 -11.03 -9.21
CA PHE A 221 -7.62 -11.54 -8.86
C PHE A 221 -7.50 -13.03 -9.15
N ARG A 222 -6.26 -13.46 -9.40
CA ARG A 222 -5.88 -14.86 -9.24
C ARG A 222 -5.70 -15.21 -7.76
N LEU A 223 -5.93 -16.46 -7.42
CA LEU A 223 -5.82 -17.04 -6.09
C LEU A 223 -4.74 -18.12 -6.06
N TYR A 224 -4.41 -18.54 -4.85
CA TYR A 224 -3.46 -19.61 -4.59
C TYR A 224 -4.02 -20.57 -3.54
N PRO A 225 -3.65 -21.86 -3.59
CA PRO A 225 -4.02 -22.80 -2.55
C PRO A 225 -3.27 -22.49 -1.25
N LEU A 226 -3.94 -22.62 -0.10
CA LEU A 226 -3.30 -22.58 1.21
C LEU A 226 -2.34 -23.77 1.34
N ALA A 227 -1.11 -23.52 1.80
CA ALA A 227 -0.15 -24.57 2.09
C ALA A 227 -0.61 -25.46 3.26
N GLU A 228 -0.13 -26.69 3.30
CA GLU A 228 -0.43 -27.66 4.35
C GLU A 228 0.31 -27.30 5.65
N ALA A 229 1.59 -26.97 5.54
CA ALA A 229 2.48 -26.64 6.64
C ALA A 229 3.17 -25.29 6.41
N SER A 230 3.56 -24.66 7.51
CA SER A 230 4.28 -23.39 7.54
C SER A 230 5.29 -23.39 8.68
N GLY A 231 6.47 -22.82 8.44
CA GLY A 231 7.52 -22.70 9.44
C GLY A 231 8.42 -21.52 9.14
N THR A 232 8.83 -20.81 10.20
CA THR A 232 9.65 -19.61 10.10
C THR A 232 10.95 -19.78 10.87
N VAL A 233 12.07 -19.46 10.22
CA VAL A 233 13.38 -19.39 10.86
C VAL A 233 13.73 -17.93 11.11
N VAL A 234 14.20 -17.64 12.32
CA VAL A 234 14.76 -16.35 12.70
C VAL A 234 16.22 -16.56 13.05
N LEU A 235 17.11 -15.76 12.46
CA LEU A 235 18.53 -15.67 12.79
C LEU A 235 18.86 -14.26 13.26
N THR A 236 19.52 -14.10 14.41
CA THR A 236 19.90 -12.79 14.96
C THR A 236 21.38 -12.72 15.31
N GLY A 237 21.97 -11.53 15.21
CA GLY A 237 23.35 -11.30 15.63
C GLY A 237 24.02 -10.12 14.94
N LYS A 238 25.34 -10.23 14.73
CA LYS A 238 26.16 -9.17 14.13
C LYS A 238 25.77 -8.90 12.67
N ALA A 239 25.82 -7.63 12.27
CA ALA A 239 25.38 -7.17 10.95
C ALA A 239 26.10 -7.91 9.81
N GLU A 240 27.41 -8.15 9.93
CA GLU A 240 28.21 -8.84 8.92
C GLU A 240 27.76 -10.29 8.73
N ALA A 241 27.48 -11.00 9.82
CA ALA A 241 27.02 -12.39 9.79
C ALA A 241 25.60 -12.50 9.22
N VAL A 242 24.69 -11.59 9.61
CA VAL A 242 23.33 -11.51 9.04
C VAL A 242 23.38 -11.21 7.54
N SER A 243 24.27 -10.30 7.11
CA SER A 243 24.49 -9.99 5.69
C SER A 243 24.96 -11.22 4.89
N GLN A 244 25.92 -11.97 5.44
CA GLN A 244 26.39 -13.22 4.84
C GLN A 244 25.28 -14.27 4.76
N ALA A 245 24.50 -14.46 5.83
CA ALA A 245 23.37 -15.38 5.84
C ALA A 245 22.31 -15.02 4.78
N ALA A 246 21.97 -13.73 4.65
CA ALA A 246 21.03 -13.26 3.64
C ALA A 246 21.55 -13.48 2.21
N ASN A 247 22.85 -13.29 1.97
CA ASN A 247 23.47 -13.57 0.67
C ASN A 247 23.48 -15.07 0.34
N ILE A 248 23.79 -15.92 1.31
CA ILE A 248 23.73 -17.38 1.15
C ILE A 248 22.30 -17.81 0.82
N LEU A 249 21.31 -17.33 1.58
CA LEU A 249 19.90 -17.67 1.35
C LEU A 249 19.45 -17.24 -0.06
N ARG A 250 19.80 -16.02 -0.49
CA ARG A 250 19.46 -15.48 -1.81
C ARG A 250 20.12 -16.25 -2.97
N GLY A 251 21.32 -16.78 -2.76
CA GLY A 251 22.06 -17.59 -3.75
C GLY A 251 21.77 -19.09 -3.67
N SER A 252 20.93 -19.53 -2.74
CA SER A 252 20.64 -20.94 -2.51
C SER A 252 19.50 -21.46 -3.40
N ALA A 253 19.30 -22.78 -3.39
CA ALA A 253 18.13 -23.44 -3.98
C ALA A 253 16.89 -23.45 -3.04
N LEU A 254 16.97 -22.80 -1.88
CA LEU A 254 15.84 -22.72 -0.94
C LEU A 254 14.76 -21.79 -1.51
N THR A 255 13.51 -22.06 -1.15
CA THR A 255 12.34 -21.38 -1.70
C THR A 255 11.48 -20.73 -0.61
N PRO A 256 12.03 -19.76 0.15
CA PRO A 256 11.23 -19.06 1.14
C PRO A 256 10.11 -18.28 0.45
N VAL A 257 8.92 -18.33 1.04
CA VAL A 257 7.74 -17.59 0.60
C VAL A 257 7.86 -16.11 1.01
N GLN A 258 8.47 -15.84 2.16
CA GLN A 258 8.82 -14.51 2.66
C GLN A 258 10.23 -14.57 3.25
N ALA A 259 11.05 -13.56 3.03
CA ALA A 259 12.36 -13.45 3.66
C ALA A 259 12.81 -11.99 3.79
N ASP A 260 13.03 -11.56 5.02
CA ASP A 260 13.17 -10.15 5.37
C ASP A 260 14.32 -9.92 6.36
N LEU A 261 14.96 -8.76 6.27
CA LEU A 261 15.96 -8.27 7.22
C LEU A 261 15.31 -7.32 8.21
N LEU A 262 15.68 -7.45 9.49
CA LEU A 262 15.12 -6.70 10.62
C LEU A 262 16.20 -5.81 11.22
N SER A 263 15.86 -4.55 11.52
CA SER A 263 16.73 -3.66 12.30
C SER A 263 16.86 -4.15 13.75
N ALA A 264 17.92 -3.72 14.44
CA ALA A 264 18.16 -4.16 15.82
C ALA A 264 17.05 -3.77 16.80
N LYS A 265 16.44 -2.58 16.62
CA LYS A 265 15.29 -2.15 17.43
C LYS A 265 14.06 -3.01 17.16
N LEU A 266 13.88 -3.50 15.93
CA LEU A 266 12.74 -4.36 15.59
C LEU A 266 12.92 -5.75 16.22
N VAL A 267 14.10 -6.33 16.11
CA VAL A 267 14.47 -7.60 16.76
C VAL A 267 14.23 -7.56 18.27
N SER A 268 14.76 -6.54 18.95
CA SER A 268 14.59 -6.41 20.41
C SER A 268 13.15 -6.14 20.82
N SER A 269 12.40 -5.32 20.06
CA SER A 269 10.98 -5.05 20.34
C SER A 269 10.07 -6.29 20.19
N LEU A 270 10.51 -7.28 19.43
CA LEU A 270 9.83 -8.56 19.25
C LEU A 270 10.31 -9.62 20.25
N GLY A 271 11.35 -9.34 21.04
CA GLY A 271 11.92 -10.29 21.99
C GLY A 271 12.65 -11.45 21.29
N LEU A 272 13.25 -11.19 20.13
CA LEU A 272 13.92 -12.20 19.31
C LEU A 272 15.43 -12.31 19.58
N GLY A 273 16.01 -11.38 20.35
CA GLY A 273 17.45 -11.33 20.65
C GLY A 273 18.03 -9.93 20.51
N GLU A 274 19.32 -9.86 20.21
CA GLU A 274 20.08 -8.62 19.99
C GLU A 274 20.69 -8.58 18.58
N GLY A 275 21.09 -7.38 18.14
CA GLY A 275 21.65 -7.18 16.81
C GLY A 275 20.60 -7.22 15.70
N LEU A 276 21.04 -7.34 14.45
CA LEU A 276 20.14 -7.40 13.29
C LEU A 276 19.52 -8.80 13.17
N GLY A 277 18.42 -8.90 12.43
CA GLY A 277 17.72 -10.16 12.20
C GLY A 277 17.56 -10.51 10.73
N LEU A 278 17.54 -11.80 10.42
CA LEU A 278 17.02 -12.38 9.18
C LEU A 278 15.86 -13.30 9.54
N ILE A 279 14.68 -13.04 8.99
CA ILE A 279 13.49 -13.89 9.13
C ILE A 279 13.16 -14.52 7.78
N ALA A 280 12.87 -15.82 7.74
CA ALA A 280 12.53 -16.54 6.52
C ALA A 280 11.40 -17.54 6.78
N ARG A 281 10.32 -17.44 6.00
CA ARG A 281 9.15 -18.32 6.08
C ARG A 281 9.11 -19.29 4.92
N PHE A 282 8.86 -20.55 5.23
CA PHE A 282 8.64 -21.62 4.26
C PHE A 282 7.22 -22.16 4.41
N GLN A 283 6.54 -22.38 3.28
CA GLN A 283 5.19 -22.95 3.26
C GLN A 283 5.10 -24.00 2.15
N SER A 284 4.77 -25.24 2.53
CA SER A 284 4.75 -26.41 1.64
C SER A 284 4.11 -27.59 2.39
N ILE A 285 4.50 -28.82 2.05
CA ILE A 285 4.34 -30.01 2.90
C ILE A 285 5.33 -29.98 4.08
N SER A 286 4.99 -30.66 5.18
CA SER A 286 5.73 -30.62 6.44
C SER A 286 7.21 -30.99 6.32
N GLU A 287 7.54 -32.01 5.53
CA GLU A 287 8.92 -32.49 5.34
C GLU A 287 9.78 -31.42 4.65
N SER A 288 9.20 -30.75 3.64
CA SER A 288 9.89 -29.70 2.88
C SER A 288 10.13 -28.44 3.73
N VAL A 289 9.15 -28.08 4.58
CA VAL A 289 9.31 -26.96 5.53
C VAL A 289 10.42 -27.29 6.51
N LYS A 290 10.40 -28.47 7.13
CA LYS A 290 11.41 -28.89 8.11
C LYS A 290 12.82 -28.90 7.53
N GLU A 291 13.00 -29.48 6.35
CA GLU A 291 14.30 -29.55 5.67
C GLU A 291 14.85 -28.15 5.35
N GLN A 292 14.03 -27.28 4.75
CA GLN A 292 14.46 -25.92 4.40
C GLN A 292 14.78 -25.10 5.66
N SER A 293 13.96 -25.21 6.71
CA SER A 293 14.20 -24.52 7.97
C SER A 293 15.49 -24.96 8.64
N ASN A 294 15.78 -26.27 8.68
CA ASN A 294 17.02 -26.79 9.25
C ASN A 294 18.24 -26.29 8.49
N ARG A 295 18.19 -26.24 7.15
CA ARG A 295 19.30 -25.73 6.33
C ARG A 295 19.60 -24.25 6.59
N VAL A 296 18.58 -23.41 6.80
CA VAL A 296 18.79 -22.01 7.19
C VAL A 296 19.38 -21.92 8.60
N LEU A 297 18.92 -22.75 9.53
CA LEU A 297 19.44 -22.78 10.89
C LEU A 297 20.92 -23.18 10.93
N GLU A 298 21.34 -24.18 10.13
CA GLU A 298 22.74 -24.58 9.97
C GLU A 298 23.62 -23.44 9.42
N VAL A 299 23.10 -22.64 8.47
CA VAL A 299 23.79 -21.44 7.99
C VAL A 299 24.01 -20.45 9.14
N GLY A 300 22.99 -20.23 9.97
CA GLY A 300 23.09 -19.41 11.16
C GLY A 300 24.18 -19.89 12.13
N GLN A 301 24.18 -21.18 12.46
CA GLN A 301 25.16 -21.80 13.35
C GLN A 301 26.59 -21.64 12.85
N LYS A 302 26.83 -21.88 11.55
CA LYS A 302 28.16 -21.73 10.92
C LYS A 302 28.67 -20.29 10.96
N LEU A 303 27.77 -19.32 10.96
CA LEU A 303 28.08 -17.89 11.00
C LEU A 303 28.07 -17.31 12.43
N GLY A 304 27.80 -18.14 13.45
CA GLY A 304 27.71 -17.70 14.84
C GLY A 304 26.50 -16.79 15.13
N LEU A 305 25.38 -17.01 14.42
CA LEU A 305 24.11 -16.36 14.68
C LEU A 305 23.26 -17.20 15.64
N ASP A 306 22.50 -16.52 16.50
CA ASP A 306 21.46 -17.15 17.31
C ASP A 306 20.28 -17.47 16.41
N GLY A 307 19.78 -18.71 16.46
CA GLY A 307 18.77 -19.20 15.54
C GLY A 307 17.62 -19.91 16.24
N ALA A 308 16.39 -19.62 15.81
CA ALA A 308 15.18 -20.25 16.31
C ALA A 308 14.21 -20.60 15.16
N ILE A 309 13.44 -21.67 15.34
CA ILE A 309 12.38 -22.09 14.43
C ILE A 309 11.04 -21.90 15.15
N PHE A 310 10.10 -21.24 14.48
CA PHE A 310 8.73 -21.01 14.92
C PHE A 310 7.78 -21.78 14.01
N ALA A 311 6.75 -22.40 14.60
CA ALA A 311 5.70 -23.13 13.90
C ALA A 311 4.32 -22.81 14.51
N ASP A 312 3.26 -23.20 13.81
CA ASP A 312 1.88 -23.12 14.30
C ASP A 312 1.48 -21.74 14.87
N GLY A 313 0.91 -21.72 16.08
CA GLY A 313 0.43 -20.50 16.73
C GLY A 313 1.53 -19.49 17.06
N ASP A 314 2.73 -19.97 17.40
CA ASP A 314 3.88 -19.11 17.70
C ASP A 314 4.36 -18.40 16.44
N GLU A 315 4.38 -19.10 15.30
CA GLU A 315 4.67 -18.49 14.01
C GLU A 315 3.63 -17.42 13.65
N ALA A 316 2.33 -17.75 13.76
CA ALA A 316 1.26 -16.79 13.45
C ALA A 316 1.36 -15.53 14.32
N ASN A 317 1.61 -15.71 15.62
CA ASN A 317 1.78 -14.60 16.57
C ASN A 317 3.01 -13.74 16.24
N LEU A 318 4.13 -14.35 15.85
CA LEU A 318 5.34 -13.63 15.45
C LEU A 318 5.08 -12.71 14.25
N TRP A 319 4.46 -13.23 13.18
CA TRP A 319 4.16 -12.44 11.99
C TRP A 319 3.16 -11.31 12.27
N GLN A 320 2.14 -11.57 13.09
CA GLN A 320 1.19 -10.55 13.52
C GLN A 320 1.90 -9.42 14.28
N ARG A 321 2.71 -9.76 15.29
CA ARG A 321 3.47 -8.78 16.09
C ARG A 321 4.46 -7.99 15.23
N LEU A 322 5.13 -8.64 14.27
CA LEU A 322 6.03 -7.96 13.34
C LEU A 322 5.29 -6.90 12.53
N GLN A 323 4.12 -7.25 11.98
CA GLN A 323 3.29 -6.29 11.24
C GLN A 323 2.77 -5.16 12.13
N GLU A 324 2.28 -5.46 13.32
CA GLU A 324 1.81 -4.43 14.26
C GLU A 324 2.93 -3.46 14.65
N ARG A 325 4.16 -3.95 14.84
CA ARG A 325 5.30 -3.10 15.21
C ARG A 325 5.79 -2.22 14.08
N ILE A 326 5.99 -2.76 12.88
CA ILE A 326 6.51 -1.97 11.76
C ILE A 326 5.51 -0.91 11.25
N HIS A 327 4.21 -1.18 11.37
CA HIS A 327 3.15 -0.26 10.95
C HIS A 327 2.59 0.59 12.09
N SER A 328 3.03 0.40 13.34
CA SER A 328 2.56 1.18 14.48
C SER A 328 2.93 2.66 14.31
N THR A 329 1.93 3.48 14.06
CA THR A 329 2.02 4.95 14.03
C THR A 329 1.76 5.56 15.42
N ALA A 330 2.14 4.85 16.49
CA ALA A 330 1.71 5.15 17.87
C ALA A 330 2.10 6.55 18.40
N THR A 331 2.99 7.28 17.70
CA THR A 331 3.36 8.64 18.07
C THR A 331 3.14 9.60 16.92
N GLU A 332 2.64 10.80 17.23
CA GLU A 332 2.41 11.89 16.27
C GLU A 332 3.71 12.47 15.68
N SER A 333 4.87 11.89 15.98
CA SER A 333 6.19 12.32 15.50
C SER A 333 6.85 11.35 14.53
N VAL A 334 6.33 10.13 14.35
CA VAL A 334 6.97 9.12 13.49
C VAL A 334 6.65 9.33 12.02
N ILE A 335 7.69 9.26 11.19
CA ILE A 335 7.61 9.27 9.74
C ILE A 335 7.79 7.83 9.26
N THR A 336 6.78 7.28 8.61
CA THR A 336 6.87 5.96 7.97
C THR A 336 7.23 6.14 6.51
N CYS A 337 8.34 5.53 6.10
CA CYS A 337 8.84 5.58 4.72
C CYS A 337 8.84 4.20 4.08
N LYS A 338 8.51 4.16 2.79
CA LYS A 338 8.81 3.05 1.89
C LYS A 338 10.16 3.26 1.27
N ILE A 339 11.03 2.27 1.40
CA ILE A 339 12.37 2.28 0.81
C ILE A 339 12.45 1.26 -0.32
N GLY A 340 13.26 1.53 -1.33
CA GLY A 340 13.79 0.53 -2.24
C GLY A 340 15.29 0.71 -2.38
N VAL A 341 16.08 -0.36 -2.24
CA VAL A 341 17.54 -0.35 -2.37
C VAL A 341 18.03 -1.58 -3.11
N LEU A 342 19.30 -1.57 -3.51
CA LEU A 342 19.98 -2.82 -3.87
C LEU A 342 19.97 -3.78 -2.66
N PRO A 343 19.63 -5.08 -2.85
CA PRO A 343 19.59 -6.02 -1.74
C PRO A 343 20.91 -6.15 -0.94
N THR A 344 22.05 -5.86 -1.58
CA THR A 344 23.38 -5.84 -0.94
C THR A 344 23.60 -4.65 -0.02
N ALA A 345 22.85 -3.54 -0.19
CA ALA A 345 22.92 -2.35 0.64
C ALA A 345 21.91 -2.37 1.82
N ALA A 346 21.00 -3.35 1.87
CA ALA A 346 19.92 -3.40 2.85
C ALA A 346 20.42 -3.40 4.31
N VAL A 347 21.47 -4.17 4.60
CA VAL A 347 22.04 -4.27 5.95
C VAL A 347 22.66 -2.95 6.40
N GLU A 348 23.39 -2.27 5.51
CA GLU A 348 24.00 -0.96 5.78
C GLU A 348 22.95 0.11 6.10
N ILE A 349 21.78 0.07 5.45
CA ILE A 349 20.70 0.99 5.78
C ILE A 349 20.07 0.64 7.14
N LEU A 350 19.89 -0.65 7.44
CA LEU A 350 19.24 -1.09 8.67
C LEU A 350 20.06 -0.79 9.93
N THR A 351 21.39 -0.61 9.83
CA THR A 351 22.23 -0.18 10.95
C THR A 351 22.08 1.31 11.28
N GLN A 352 21.52 2.11 10.37
CA GLN A 352 21.40 3.56 10.51
C GLN A 352 20.02 4.04 10.96
N VAL A 353 19.06 3.13 11.10
CA VAL A 353 17.66 3.43 11.40
C VAL A 353 17.22 2.83 12.72
N GLY A 354 16.18 3.40 13.33
CA GLY A 354 15.53 2.83 14.50
C GLY A 354 14.80 1.53 14.12
N LEU A 355 13.57 1.65 13.63
CA LEU A 355 12.77 0.50 13.19
C LEU A 355 12.83 0.39 11.67
N GLY A 356 13.18 -0.79 11.17
CA GLY A 356 13.28 -1.05 9.74
C GLY A 356 13.09 -2.52 9.40
N LEU A 357 12.49 -2.76 8.23
CA LEU A 357 12.23 -4.06 7.64
C LEU A 357 12.54 -3.97 6.15
N ILE A 358 13.45 -4.78 5.61
CA ILE A 358 13.78 -4.80 4.17
C ILE A 358 13.74 -6.23 3.63
N TYR A 359 12.97 -6.44 2.57
CA TYR A 359 12.77 -7.74 1.92
C TYR A 359 14.02 -8.12 1.12
N ILE A 360 14.60 -9.29 1.39
CA ILE A 360 15.90 -9.64 0.81
C ILE A 360 15.81 -9.80 -0.71
N SER A 361 14.70 -10.28 -1.25
CA SER A 361 14.58 -10.53 -2.69
C SER A 361 14.50 -9.24 -3.50
N SER A 362 13.66 -8.30 -3.07
CA SER A 362 13.33 -7.10 -3.84
C SER A 362 14.05 -5.84 -3.41
N GLY A 363 14.67 -5.84 -2.22
CA GLY A 363 15.26 -4.65 -1.60
C GLY A 363 14.24 -3.57 -1.23
N LEU A 364 12.94 -3.85 -1.35
CA LEU A 364 11.90 -2.97 -0.82
C LEU A 364 11.74 -3.17 0.68
N GLY A 365 11.26 -2.14 1.37
CA GLY A 365 11.03 -2.22 2.79
C GLY A 365 10.27 -1.04 3.36
N LEU A 366 10.13 -1.07 4.69
CA LEU A 366 9.57 0.00 5.49
C LEU A 366 10.57 0.45 6.54
N LEU A 367 10.70 1.76 6.70
CA LEU A 367 11.52 2.40 7.71
C LEU A 367 10.66 3.35 8.54
N GLN A 368 10.91 3.39 9.85
CA GLN A 368 10.41 4.46 10.71
C GLN A 368 11.55 5.40 11.07
N LEU A 369 11.32 6.69 10.80
CA LEU A 369 12.25 7.78 11.04
C LEU A 369 11.61 8.79 11.99
N GLU A 370 12.44 9.47 12.76
CA GLU A 370 11.99 10.35 13.85
C GLU A 370 11.98 11.83 13.43
N SER A 371 12.60 12.17 12.29
CA SER A 371 12.66 13.55 11.83
C SER A 371 12.82 13.68 10.31
N LYS A 372 12.42 14.84 9.78
CA LYS A 372 12.65 15.20 8.37
C LYS A 372 14.14 15.20 7.98
N ASN A 373 15.03 15.53 8.93
CA ASN A 373 16.47 15.56 8.67
C ASN A 373 17.03 14.15 8.44
N GLN A 374 16.51 13.14 9.14
CA GLN A 374 16.86 11.73 8.87
C GLN A 374 16.37 11.29 7.49
N VAL A 375 15.16 11.71 7.08
CA VAL A 375 14.64 11.43 5.73
C VAL A 375 15.58 11.99 4.65
N LEU A 376 15.99 13.26 4.80
CA LEU A 376 16.90 13.92 3.86
C LEU A 376 18.26 13.23 3.83
N LYS A 377 18.85 12.92 4.99
CA LYS A 377 20.13 12.21 5.08
C LYS A 377 20.12 10.88 4.32
N ILE A 378 19.09 10.05 4.55
CA ILE A 378 18.98 8.74 3.87
C ILE A 378 18.77 8.93 2.36
N ARG A 379 17.99 9.94 1.94
CA ARG A 379 17.89 10.29 0.52
C ARG A 379 19.26 10.66 -0.04
N ASP A 380 20.02 11.52 0.60
CA ASP A 380 21.33 11.92 0.11
C ASP A 380 22.27 10.70 -0.07
N GLU A 381 22.28 9.76 0.90
CA GLU A 381 23.04 8.51 0.83
C GLU A 381 22.61 7.56 -0.30
N LEU A 382 21.32 7.53 -0.63
CA LEU A 382 20.79 6.78 -1.76
C LEU A 382 21.11 7.44 -3.12
N GLY A 383 21.80 8.58 -3.10
CA GLY A 383 22.22 9.33 -4.28
C GLY A 383 21.20 10.38 -4.72
N PHE A 384 20.38 10.91 -3.80
CA PHE A 384 19.41 11.97 -4.12
C PHE A 384 19.98 13.41 -4.04
N ALA A 385 21.27 13.56 -3.72
CA ALA A 385 21.93 14.87 -3.70
C ALA A 385 22.83 15.07 -4.93
N GLY A 386 22.30 15.77 -5.94
CA GLY A 386 23.12 16.37 -7.00
C GLY A 386 22.48 16.32 -8.39
N SER A 387 22.44 17.47 -9.06
CA SER A 387 22.04 17.67 -10.46
C SER A 387 22.90 16.95 -11.50
N ASP A 388 23.81 16.07 -11.08
CA ASP A 388 24.65 15.27 -11.96
C ASP A 388 24.03 13.87 -12.14
N CYS A 389 23.31 13.70 -13.25
CA CYS A 389 22.71 12.45 -13.72
C CYS A 389 23.71 11.31 -14.01
N THR A 390 24.94 11.36 -13.47
CA THR A 390 26.05 10.43 -13.76
C THR A 390 26.27 9.38 -12.66
N GLN A 391 25.69 9.54 -11.47
CA GLN A 391 25.69 8.48 -10.46
C GLN A 391 24.39 7.68 -10.52
N ALA A 392 24.48 6.38 -10.79
CA ALA A 392 23.33 5.49 -10.79
C ALA A 392 22.65 5.53 -9.41
N SER A 393 21.36 5.89 -9.36
CA SER A 393 20.56 5.93 -8.14
C SER A 393 20.65 4.58 -7.41
N ARG A 394 21.02 4.59 -6.12
CA ARG A 394 21.15 3.37 -5.30
C ARG A 394 19.81 2.86 -4.76
N GLY A 395 18.74 3.63 -4.97
CA GLY A 395 17.42 3.32 -4.42
C GLY A 395 16.42 4.46 -4.49
N PHE A 396 15.35 4.36 -3.70
CA PHE A 396 14.38 5.44 -3.44
C PHE A 396 13.89 5.43 -2.00
N LEU A 397 13.44 6.58 -1.51
CA LEU A 397 12.77 6.73 -0.22
C LEU A 397 11.54 7.64 -0.35
N THR A 398 10.36 7.02 -0.26
CA THR A 398 9.06 7.70 -0.30
C THR A 398 8.47 7.74 1.10
N ILE A 399 8.05 8.90 1.56
CA ILE A 399 7.27 9.04 2.78
C ILE A 399 5.87 8.46 2.50
N LEU A 400 5.46 7.45 3.25
CA LEU A 400 4.08 7.00 3.23
C LEU A 400 3.28 7.92 4.15
N SER A 401 3.57 7.90 5.44
CA SER A 401 2.84 8.67 6.46
C SER A 401 3.78 9.54 7.28
N ALA A 402 3.33 10.75 7.58
CA ALA A 402 4.03 11.74 8.39
C ALA A 402 3.03 12.79 8.87
N PRO A 403 3.36 13.57 9.92
CA PRO A 403 2.57 14.74 10.32
C PRO A 403 2.39 15.73 9.17
N VAL A 404 1.23 16.39 9.11
CA VAL A 404 0.88 17.33 8.03
C VAL A 404 1.96 18.41 7.86
N GLY A 405 2.40 19.02 8.96
CA GLY A 405 3.45 20.05 8.92
C GLY A 405 4.80 19.55 8.38
N VAL A 406 5.10 18.25 8.47
CA VAL A 406 6.28 17.67 7.81
C VAL A 406 6.04 17.58 6.30
N LYS A 407 4.89 17.05 5.88
CA LYS A 407 4.54 16.89 4.45
C LYS A 407 4.42 18.22 3.69
N GLU A 408 4.12 19.31 4.39
CA GLU A 408 4.12 20.66 3.80
C GLU A 408 5.54 21.20 3.54
N GLN A 409 6.56 20.67 4.23
CA GLN A 409 7.94 21.17 4.18
C GLN A 409 8.87 20.32 3.31
N ILE A 410 8.51 19.08 2.98
CA ILE A 410 9.35 18.16 2.22
C ILE A 410 8.53 17.42 1.16
N ASP A 411 9.12 17.19 -0.02
CA ASP A 411 8.52 16.31 -1.02
C ASP A 411 8.37 14.89 -0.45
N VAL A 412 7.13 14.42 -0.42
CA VAL A 412 6.76 13.10 0.09
C VAL A 412 7.30 12.00 -0.81
N TRP A 413 7.37 12.24 -2.12
CA TRP A 413 7.67 11.19 -3.10
C TRP A 413 9.16 10.89 -3.23
N GLY A 414 10.01 11.92 -3.21
CA GLY A 414 11.42 11.80 -3.50
C GLY A 414 11.67 11.36 -4.95
N TYR A 415 10.79 11.74 -5.88
CA TYR A 415 10.86 11.28 -7.27
C TYR A 415 11.87 12.11 -8.07
N THR A 416 12.84 11.44 -8.68
CA THR A 416 13.89 12.06 -9.53
C THR A 416 13.92 11.52 -10.95
N GLY A 417 12.92 10.74 -11.35
CA GLY A 417 12.84 10.17 -12.70
C GLY A 417 12.38 11.18 -13.76
N ASN A 418 12.43 10.76 -15.03
CA ASN A 418 12.06 11.59 -16.18
C ASN A 418 10.62 11.37 -16.69
N ALA A 419 9.82 10.55 -16.02
CA ALA A 419 8.47 10.19 -16.47
C ALA A 419 7.37 11.17 -15.98
N LEU A 420 7.70 12.16 -15.14
CA LEU A 420 6.72 13.12 -14.64
C LEU A 420 5.93 13.83 -15.76
N PRO A 421 6.55 14.32 -16.86
CA PRO A 421 5.78 14.92 -17.96
C PRO A 421 4.78 13.94 -18.62
N LEU A 422 5.08 12.64 -18.62
CA LEU A 422 4.14 11.62 -19.10
C LEU A 422 3.02 11.38 -18.09
N MET A 423 3.33 11.31 -16.79
CA MET A 423 2.33 11.18 -15.72
C MET A 423 1.32 12.34 -15.74
N CYS A 424 1.79 13.58 -15.90
CA CYS A 424 0.90 14.75 -16.01
C CYS A 424 -0.03 14.65 -17.22
N ARG A 425 0.49 14.27 -18.39
CA ARG A 425 -0.35 14.08 -19.59
C ARG A 425 -1.38 12.97 -19.41
N ILE A 426 -1.03 11.88 -18.72
CA ILE A 426 -2.00 10.82 -18.40
C ILE A 426 -3.08 11.34 -17.46
N LYS A 427 -2.70 12.07 -16.40
CA LYS A 427 -3.66 12.71 -15.50
C LYS A 427 -4.62 13.62 -16.26
N GLU A 428 -4.12 14.48 -17.15
CA GLU A 428 -4.95 15.38 -17.96
C GLU A 428 -5.95 14.62 -18.86
N GLN A 429 -5.62 13.43 -19.35
CA GLN A 429 -6.53 12.61 -20.14
C GLN A 429 -7.60 11.89 -19.30
N PHE A 430 -7.25 11.45 -18.08
CA PHE A 430 -8.17 10.75 -17.19
C PHE A 430 -9.05 11.68 -16.36
N ASP A 431 -8.54 12.88 -16.06
CA ASP A 431 -9.16 13.89 -15.21
C ASP A 431 -8.71 15.30 -15.63
N SER A 432 -9.25 15.76 -16.78
CA SER A 432 -8.91 17.05 -17.38
C SER A 432 -9.25 18.27 -16.51
N LYS A 433 -10.16 18.10 -15.54
CA LYS A 433 -10.55 19.13 -14.58
C LYS A 433 -9.79 19.06 -13.26
N ASN A 434 -8.92 18.06 -13.10
CA ASN A 434 -8.16 17.80 -11.89
C ASN A 434 -9.04 17.74 -10.62
N ILE A 435 -10.19 17.06 -10.71
CA ILE A 435 -11.12 16.92 -9.58
C ILE A 435 -10.73 15.79 -8.63
N LEU A 436 -10.00 14.76 -9.07
CA LEU A 436 -9.70 13.57 -8.29
C LEU A 436 -8.35 13.69 -7.55
N SER A 437 -8.41 13.78 -6.21
CA SER A 437 -7.24 13.85 -5.32
C SER A 437 -6.15 14.88 -5.74
N PRO A 438 -6.50 16.11 -6.11
CA PRO A 438 -5.52 17.07 -6.64
C PRO A 438 -4.38 17.32 -5.65
N GLY A 439 -3.12 17.18 -6.11
CA GLY A 439 -1.93 17.44 -5.29
C GLY A 439 -1.43 16.24 -4.49
N ARG A 440 -2.12 15.10 -4.56
CA ARG A 440 -1.83 13.93 -3.74
C ARG A 440 -0.64 13.13 -4.27
N PHE A 441 -0.44 13.08 -5.58
CA PHE A 441 0.56 12.23 -6.24
C PHE A 441 1.80 13.03 -6.69
N VAL A 442 2.73 12.33 -7.34
CA VAL A 442 4.04 12.87 -7.75
C VAL A 442 3.86 14.16 -8.57
N GLY A 443 4.67 15.19 -8.28
CA GLY A 443 4.61 16.47 -8.98
C GLY A 443 3.34 17.29 -8.74
N GLY A 444 2.52 16.91 -7.75
CA GLY A 444 1.27 17.61 -7.44
C GLY A 444 0.08 17.19 -8.29
N ILE A 445 0.17 16.01 -8.93
CA ILE A 445 -0.93 15.32 -9.63
C ILE A 445 -2.06 14.95 -8.67
#